data_AF-A0A0A2UZF8-F1
#
_entry.id   AF-A0A0A2UZF8-F1
#
_cell.length_a   1.000
_cell.length_b   1.000
_cell.length_c   1.000
_cell.angle_alpha   90.00
_cell.angle_beta   90.00
_cell.angle_gamma   90.00
#
_symmetry.space_group_name_H-M   'P 1'
#
loop_
_entity.id
_entity.type
_entity.pdbx_description
1 polymer ?
#
loop_
_entity_poly.entity_id
_entity_poly.type
_entity_poly.pdbx_seq_one_letter_code
_entity_poly.pdbx_strand_id
1 'polypeptide(L)' 'MGDVIPFPKPKIKLTHEESIEYRELRDLLDRAQTWKELRVCQRKVEQFKKRVKKRHSQNPLP' A
#
# COMPACT_ATOMS: atom_id res chain seq x y z
N MET A 1 13.29 -11.91 15.34
CA MET A 1 13.44 -10.74 14.44
C MET A 1 12.43 -10.90 13.32
N GLY A 2 11.63 -9.87 13.06
CA GLY A 2 10.61 -9.90 12.02
C GLY A 2 9.32 -9.18 12.44
N ASP A 3 9.40 -8.12 13.25
CA ASP A 3 8.33 -7.14 13.33
C ASP A 3 8.35 -6.35 12.02
N VAL A 4 7.77 -6.97 11.00
CA VAL A 4 7.58 -6.40 9.67
C VAL A 4 6.78 -5.13 9.87
N ILE A 5 7.42 -4.00 9.54
CA ILE A 5 6.90 -2.63 9.48
C ILE A 5 5.37 -2.62 9.46
N PRO A 6 4.68 -1.96 10.42
CA PRO A 6 3.24 -2.00 10.55
C PRO A 6 2.61 -1.30 9.35
N PHE A 7 2.44 -2.06 8.27
CA PHE A 7 1.60 -1.69 7.15
C PHE A 7 0.19 -1.64 7.71
N PRO A 8 -0.40 -0.44 7.84
CA PRO A 8 -1.69 -0.29 8.50
C PRO A 8 -2.70 -1.11 7.72
N LYS A 9 -3.30 -2.12 8.36
CA LYS A 9 -4.37 -2.93 7.76
C LYS A 9 -5.35 -1.96 7.11
N PRO A 10 -5.57 -2.05 5.79
CA PRO A 10 -6.49 -1.15 5.12
C PRO A 10 -7.87 -1.36 5.76
N LYS A 11 -8.42 -0.30 6.37
CA LYS A 11 -9.82 -0.29 6.86
C LYS A 11 -10.84 -0.31 5.71
N ILE A 12 -10.34 -0.37 4.49
CA ILE A 12 -11.07 -0.26 3.23
C ILE A 12 -11.02 -1.66 2.59
N LYS A 13 -12.15 -2.19 2.12
CA LYS A 13 -12.16 -3.44 1.33
C LYS A 13 -11.39 -3.19 0.04
N LEU A 14 -10.13 -3.66 0.00
CA LEU A 14 -9.33 -3.69 -1.22
C LEU A 14 -9.89 -4.77 -2.15
N THR A 15 -9.85 -4.53 -3.46
CA THR A 15 -10.07 -5.59 -4.45
C THR A 15 -8.94 -6.61 -4.41
N HIS A 16 -9.14 -7.76 -5.07
CA HIS A 16 -8.11 -8.80 -5.14
C HIS A 16 -6.80 -8.27 -5.73
N GLU A 17 -6.89 -7.49 -6.82
CA GLU A 17 -5.74 -6.83 -7.46
C GLU A 17 -5.06 -5.83 -6.53
N GLU A 18 -5.84 -5.00 -5.82
CA GLU A 18 -5.30 -4.03 -4.86
C GLU A 18 -4.61 -4.71 -3.67
N SER A 19 -5.09 -5.89 -3.27
CA SER A 19 -4.47 -6.68 -2.21
C SER A 19 -3.14 -7.29 -2.63
N ILE A 20 -3.01 -7.70 -3.91
CA ILE A 20 -1.73 -8.14 -4.50
C ILE A 20 -0.75 -6.97 -4.55
N GLU A 21 -1.16 -5.83 -5.13
CA GLU A 21 -0.31 -4.63 -5.25
C GLU A 21 0.15 -4.14 -3.87
N TYR A 22 -0.72 -4.20 -2.85
CA TYR A 22 -0.38 -3.87 -1.47
C TYR A 22 0.65 -4.82 -0.86
N ARG A 23 0.56 -6.12 -1.16
CA ARG A 23 1.52 -7.12 -0.69
C ARG A 23 2.89 -6.94 -1.34
N GLU A 24 2.93 -6.64 -2.64
CA GLU A 24 4.17 -6.33 -3.34
C GLU A 24 4.85 -5.07 -2.80
N LEU A 25 4.07 -4.01 -2.53
CA LEU A 25 4.60 -2.80 -1.91
C LEU A 25 5.17 -3.05 -0.52
N ARG A 26 4.60 -3.99 0.23
CA ARG A 26 5.13 -4.41 1.53
C ARG A 26 6.44 -5.17 1.39
N ASP A 27 6.53 -6.10 0.45
CA ASP A 27 7.75 -6.86 0.19
C ASP A 27 8.88 -5.94 -0.31
N LEU A 28 8.57 -4.96 -1.15
CA LEU A 28 9.50 -3.91 -1.57
C LEU A 28 9.99 -3.05 -0.41
N LEU A 29 9.13 -2.76 0.57
CA LEU A 29 9.50 -2.02 1.77
C LEU A 29 10.36 -2.84 2.72
N ASP A 30 10.12 -4.15 2.81
CA ASP A 30 10.92 -5.08 3.60
C ASP A 30 12.33 -5.27 3.01
N ARG A 31 12.42 -5.33 1.68
CA ARG A 31 13.69 -5.42 0.94
C ARG A 31 14.43 -4.10 0.81
N ALA A 32 13.80 -2.96 1.06
CA ALA A 32 14.42 -1.66 0.94
C ALA A 32 15.52 -1.48 2.00
N GLN A 33 16.77 -1.42 1.57
CA GLN A 33 17.92 -1.26 2.48
C GLN A 33 18.33 0.20 2.64
N THR A 34 17.93 1.07 1.71
CA THR A 34 18.31 2.49 1.73
C THR A 34 17.12 3.42 2.00
N TRP A 35 17.43 4.56 2.62
CA TRP A 35 16.47 5.66 2.83
C TRP A 35 15.85 6.17 1.53
N LYS A 36 16.61 6.12 0.43
CA LYS A 36 16.13 6.50 -0.91
C LYS A 36 15.07 5.52 -1.41
N GLU A 37 15.30 4.22 -1.26
CA GLU A 37 14.31 3.18 -1.59
C GLU A 37 13.08 3.24 -0.70
N LEU A 38 13.25 3.45 0.60
CA LEU A 38 12.14 3.66 1.53
C LEU A 38 11.28 4.87 1.11
N ARG A 39 11.90 5.98 0.72
CA ARG A 39 11.19 7.18 0.23
C ARG A 39 10.43 6.93 -1.07
N VAL A 40 11.01 6.16 -1.97
CA VAL A 40 10.34 5.74 -3.22
C VAL A 40 9.14 4.84 -2.91
N CYS A 41 9.31 3.87 -2.01
CA CYS A 41 8.22 2.97 -1.62
C CYS A 41 7.11 3.71 -0.88
N GLN A 42 7.43 4.66 0.00
CA GLN A 42 6.44 5.54 0.64
C GLN A 42 5.61 6.29 -0.41
N ARG A 43 6.26 6.90 -1.42
CA ARG A 43 5.54 7.57 -2.51
C ARG A 43 4.61 6.63 -3.26
N LYS A 44 5.06 5.41 -3.57
CA LYS A 44 4.22 4.39 -4.23
C LYS A 44 3.01 4.02 -3.37
N VAL A 45 3.20 3.81 -2.06
CA VAL A 45 2.11 3.54 -1.10
C VAL A 45 1.13 4.70 -1.01
N GLU A 46 1.59 5.95 -1.00
CA GLU A 46 0.70 7.12 -1.02
C GLU A 46 -0.11 7.21 -2.31
N GLN A 47 0.52 6.97 -3.47
CA GLN A 47 -0.18 6.94 -4.75
C GLN A 47 -1.21 5.82 -4.81
N PHE A 48 -0.87 4.63 -4.31
CA PHE A 48 -1.80 3.52 -4.15
C PHE A 48 -2.99 3.91 -3.28
N LYS A 49 -2.75 4.46 -2.08
CA LYS A 49 -3.81 4.96 -1.19
C LYS A 49 -4.69 6.01 -1.86
N LYS A 50 -4.11 6.95 -2.63
CA LYS A 50 -4.88 7.95 -3.39
C LYS A 50 -5.73 7.31 -4.48
N ARG A 51 -5.21 6.31 -5.22
CA ARG A 51 -5.96 5.54 -6.23
C ARG A 51 -7.12 4.79 -5.59
N VAL A 52 -6.86 4.02 -4.54
CA VAL A 52 -7.88 3.25 -3.79
C VAL A 52 -8.94 4.20 -3.24
N LYS A 53 -8.52 5.29 -2.59
CA LYS A 53 -9.45 6.28 -2.02
C LYS A 53 -10.27 6.98 -3.11
N LYS A 54 -9.68 7.32 -4.26
CA LYS A 54 -10.41 7.92 -5.39
C LYS A 54 -11.42 6.92 -5.96
N ARG A 55 -11.04 5.65 -6.13
CA ARG A 55 -11.94 4.59 -6.60
C ARG A 55 -13.10 4.36 -5.64
N HIS A 56 -12.83 4.25 -4.33
CA HIS A 56 -13.86 4.13 -3.29
C HIS A 56 -14.72 5.41 -3.16
N SER A 57 -14.13 6.59 -3.34
CA SER A 57 -14.85 7.86 -3.26
C SER A 57 -15.68 8.17 -4.51
N GLN A 58 -15.29 7.68 -5.68
CA GLN A 58 -16.09 7.78 -6.92
C GLN A 58 -17.12 6.65 -7.04
N ASN A 59 -16.95 5.55 -6.31
CA ASN A 59 -17.85 4.41 -6.34
C ASN A 59 -18.36 4.11 -4.91
N PRO A 60 -19.16 5.01 -4.31
CA PRO A 60 -19.98 4.61 -3.17
C PRO A 60 -20.92 3.53 -3.71
N LEU A 61 -20.63 2.26 -3.39
CA LEU A 61 -21.54 1.16 -3.68
C LEU A 61 -22.93 1.54 -3.12
N PRO A 62 -24.01 1.42 -3.91
CA PRO A 62 -25.38 1.55 -3.41
C PRO A 62 -25.74 0.46 -2.40
#